data_AF-A0A7S0XL76-F1
#
_entry.id   AF-A0A7S0XL76-F1
#
_cell.length_a   1.000
_cell.length_b   1.000
_cell.length_c   1.000
_cell.angle_alpha   90.00
_cell.angle_beta   90.00
_cell.angle_gamma   90.00
#
_symmetry.space_group_name_H-M   'P 1'
#
loop_
_entity.id
_entity.type
_entity.pdbx_description
1 polymer ?
#
loop_
_entity_poly.entity_id
_entity_poly.type
_entity_poly.pdbx_seq_one_letter_code
_entity_poly.pdbx_strand_id
1 'polypeptide(L)'
;RGKSSSSSSSSRGRKEEVGPVVVTTILVTHKHWDHQAGVRRVIESERGRTRRAHRREPEAFAERIAVVAGRRERGVECCTRQAEDGERISVGELVFEVVPSPCHTQGHVMFALLAVDEPGRVDGLFTGDTLFCGGCGAPFEG
;
A
#
# COMPACT_ATOMS: atom_id res chain seq x y z
N ARG A 1 -50.86 26.29 24.02
CA ARG A 1 -49.37 26.28 24.09
C ARG A 1 -48.91 24.83 23.91
N GLY A 2 -48.75 24.38 22.66
CA GLY A 2 -48.21 23.06 22.35
C GLY A 2 -46.69 23.09 22.42
N LYS A 3 -46.07 22.11 23.09
CA LYS A 3 -44.62 21.90 23.07
C LYS A 3 -44.32 20.85 22.02
N SER A 4 -43.66 21.25 20.94
CA SER A 4 -43.03 20.35 19.98
C SER A 4 -41.70 19.85 20.55
N SER A 5 -41.59 18.56 20.82
CA SER A 5 -40.32 17.90 21.14
C SER A 5 -39.64 17.44 19.85
N SER A 6 -38.58 18.12 19.45
CA SER A 6 -37.69 17.70 18.37
C SER A 6 -36.77 16.59 18.87
N SER A 7 -36.94 15.37 18.34
CA SER A 7 -36.01 14.26 18.54
C SER A 7 -34.86 14.37 17.55
N SER A 8 -33.70 14.82 18.01
CA SER A 8 -32.45 14.75 17.25
C SER A 8 -31.91 13.31 17.27
N SER A 9 -32.11 12.56 16.18
CA SER A 9 -31.48 11.26 15.98
C SER A 9 -30.01 11.45 15.64
N SER A 10 -29.14 11.33 16.63
CA SER A 10 -27.70 11.27 16.43
C SER A 10 -27.33 9.90 15.87
N SER A 11 -27.12 9.80 14.56
CA SER A 11 -26.63 8.59 13.91
C SER A 11 -25.15 8.41 14.25
N ARG A 12 -24.88 7.74 15.38
CA ARG A 12 -23.55 7.19 15.67
C ARG A 12 -23.21 6.19 14.57
N GLY A 13 -22.27 6.55 13.69
CA GLY A 13 -21.69 5.64 12.71
C GLY A 13 -21.20 4.39 13.41
N ARG A 14 -21.69 3.22 13.01
CA ARG A 14 -21.19 1.95 13.52
C ARG A 14 -19.76 1.81 13.03
N LYS A 15 -18.82 1.59 13.94
CA LYS A 15 -17.49 1.10 13.56
C LYS A 15 -17.70 -0.32 13.03
N GLU A 16 -17.55 -0.52 11.73
CA GLU A 16 -17.42 -1.86 11.19
C GLU A 16 -16.15 -2.49 11.75
N GLU A 17 -16.31 -3.67 12.33
CA GLU A 17 -15.20 -4.45 12.83
C GLU A 17 -14.51 -5.06 11.59
N VAL A 18 -13.36 -4.52 11.23
CA VAL A 18 -12.57 -5.06 10.12
C VAL A 18 -12.09 -6.45 10.54
N GLY A 19 -12.48 -7.47 9.76
CA GLY A 19 -12.03 -8.84 9.96
C GLY A 19 -10.49 -8.96 9.87
N PRO A 20 -9.95 -10.17 10.09
CA PRO A 20 -8.52 -10.40 9.95
C PRO A 20 -8.03 -10.00 8.55
N VAL A 21 -7.03 -9.12 8.49
CA VAL A 21 -6.43 -8.64 7.23
C VAL A 21 -5.24 -9.54 6.86
N VAL A 22 -5.09 -9.80 5.56
CA VAL A 22 -3.98 -10.59 5.00
C VAL A 22 -3.13 -9.68 4.13
N VAL A 23 -1.82 -9.71 4.32
CA VAL A 23 -0.89 -8.99 3.44
C VAL A 23 -0.69 -9.80 2.17
N THR A 24 -1.11 -9.25 1.04
CA THR A 24 -0.96 -9.87 -0.29
C THR A 24 0.05 -9.14 -1.17
N THR A 25 0.28 -7.85 -0.92
CA THR A 25 1.14 -6.99 -1.72
C THR A 25 1.96 -6.07 -0.82
N ILE A 26 3.24 -5.89 -1.16
CA ILE A 26 4.15 -4.93 -0.56
C ILE A 26 4.60 -3.98 -1.68
N LEU A 27 4.25 -2.71 -1.55
CA LEU A 27 4.64 -1.64 -2.47
C LEU A 27 5.88 -0.94 -1.92
N VAL A 28 6.98 -0.97 -2.67
CA VAL A 28 8.26 -0.37 -2.29
C VAL A 28 8.51 0.86 -3.16
N THR A 29 8.66 2.03 -2.53
CA THR A 29 8.85 3.32 -3.21
C THR A 29 10.23 3.42 -3.85
N HIS A 30 11.27 3.02 -3.11
CA HIS A 30 12.66 2.99 -3.57
C HIS A 30 13.55 2.03 -2.78
N LYS A 31 14.80 1.86 -3.22
CA LYS A 31 15.76 0.86 -2.77
C LYS A 31 16.55 1.21 -1.51
N HIS A 32 16.37 2.37 -0.89
CA HIS A 32 17.15 2.62 0.33
C HIS A 32 16.74 1.64 1.42
N TRP A 33 17.74 1.20 2.20
CA TRP A 33 17.60 0.08 3.11
C TRP A 33 16.45 0.30 4.10
N ASP A 34 16.27 1.51 4.61
CA ASP A 34 15.21 1.89 5.54
C ASP A 34 13.78 1.79 4.96
N HIS A 35 13.64 1.73 3.64
CA HIS A 35 12.34 1.53 2.96
C HIS A 35 12.05 0.07 2.59
N GLN A 36 13.05 -0.82 2.66
CA GLN A 36 12.89 -2.23 2.23
C GLN A 36 13.43 -3.30 3.19
N ALA A 37 14.17 -2.93 4.25
CA ALA A 37 14.79 -3.87 5.18
C ALA A 37 13.81 -4.82 5.87
N GLY A 38 12.55 -4.41 6.02
CA GLY A 38 11.50 -5.21 6.66
C GLY A 38 10.83 -6.25 5.75
N VAL A 39 10.99 -6.16 4.42
CA VAL A 39 10.20 -6.90 3.43
C VAL A 39 10.29 -8.41 3.67
N ARG A 40 11.51 -8.93 3.79
CA ARG A 40 11.73 -10.37 4.01
C ARG A 40 11.07 -10.86 5.31
N ARG A 41 11.22 -10.10 6.39
CA ARG A 41 10.65 -10.43 7.70
C ARG A 41 9.11 -10.47 7.65
N VAL A 42 8.48 -9.56 6.91
CA VAL A 42 7.03 -9.58 6.70
C VAL A 42 6.63 -10.85 5.95
N ILE A 43 7.30 -11.18 4.84
CA ILE A 43 7.00 -12.38 4.06
C ILE A 43 7.11 -13.66 4.91
N GLU A 44 8.17 -13.79 5.70
CA GLU A 44 8.39 -14.95 6.57
C GLU A 44 7.33 -15.02 7.68
N SER A 45 6.95 -13.88 8.26
CA SER A 45 5.91 -13.77 9.28
C SER A 45 4.55 -14.22 8.73
N GLU A 46 4.13 -13.72 7.56
CA GLU A 46 2.85 -14.09 6.95
C GLU A 46 2.79 -15.57 6.58
N ARG A 47 3.87 -16.10 5.99
CA ARG A 47 3.99 -17.55 5.74
C ARG A 47 3.86 -18.37 7.03
N GLY A 48 4.44 -17.87 8.12
CA GLY A 48 4.32 -18.47 9.45
C GLY A 48 2.88 -18.46 9.98
N ARG A 49 2.15 -17.36 9.81
CA ARG A 49 0.73 -17.25 10.21
C ARG A 49 -0.15 -18.19 9.40
N THR A 50 -0.01 -18.18 8.07
CA THR A 50 -0.77 -19.05 7.16
C THR A 50 -0.59 -20.52 7.50
N ARG A 51 0.65 -20.97 7.71
CA ARG A 51 0.95 -22.37 8.09
C ARG A 51 0.28 -22.78 9.41
N ARG A 52 0.19 -21.88 10.38
CA ARG A 52 -0.47 -22.15 11.68
C ARG A 52 -1.98 -22.21 11.54
N ALA A 53 -2.57 -21.32 10.76
CA ALA A 53 -4.02 -21.25 10.54
C ALA A 53 -4.54 -22.41 9.67
N HIS A 54 -3.82 -22.77 8.61
CA HIS A 54 -4.22 -23.78 7.62
C HIS A 54 -3.38 -25.05 7.73
N ARG A 55 -3.43 -25.72 8.89
CA ARG A 55 -2.64 -26.94 9.18
C ARG A 55 -2.89 -28.10 8.21
N ARG A 56 -4.07 -28.14 7.56
CA ARG A 56 -4.45 -29.19 6.60
C ARG A 56 -4.19 -28.81 5.13
N GLU A 57 -4.09 -27.53 4.80
CA GLU A 57 -3.89 -27.03 3.42
C GLU A 57 -2.92 -25.84 3.42
N PRO A 58 -1.65 -26.04 3.81
CA PRO A 58 -0.68 -24.94 3.97
C PRO A 58 -0.31 -24.26 2.65
N GLU A 59 -0.58 -24.90 1.51
CA GLU A 59 -0.23 -24.43 0.17
C GLU A 59 -1.34 -23.57 -0.46
N ALA A 60 -2.60 -23.78 -0.09
CA ALA A 60 -3.77 -23.13 -0.70
C ALA A 60 -3.90 -21.63 -0.37
N PHE A 61 -3.17 -21.14 0.63
CA PHE A 61 -3.25 -19.75 1.10
C PHE A 61 -1.87 -19.06 1.11
N ALA A 62 -0.81 -19.77 0.71
CA ALA A 62 0.50 -19.20 0.46
C ALA A 62 0.54 -18.60 -0.96
N GLU A 63 -0.42 -17.73 -1.29
CA GLU A 63 -0.23 -16.83 -2.42
C GLU A 63 1.09 -16.09 -2.18
N ARG A 64 1.95 -16.07 -3.21
CA ARG A 64 3.23 -15.37 -3.12
C ARG A 64 2.91 -13.89 -2.93
N ILE A 65 3.19 -13.36 -1.74
CA ILE A 65 3.14 -11.92 -1.48
C ILE A 65 3.91 -11.22 -2.60
N ALA A 66 3.21 -10.36 -3.33
CA ALA A 66 3.81 -9.60 -4.42
C ALA A 66 4.61 -8.45 -3.83
N VAL A 67 5.92 -8.46 -4.03
CA VAL A 67 6.78 -7.29 -3.77
C VAL A 67 6.92 -6.54 -5.07
N VAL A 68 6.44 -5.30 -5.09
CA VAL A 68 6.35 -4.45 -6.28
C VAL A 68 7.21 -3.21 -6.09
N ALA A 69 8.03 -2.92 -7.08
CA ALA A 69 8.83 -1.70 -7.15
C ALA A 69 8.75 -1.10 -8.56
N GLY A 70 9.08 0.19 -8.70
CA GLY A 70 9.18 0.84 -10.00
C GLY A 70 10.16 0.12 -10.93
N ARG A 71 9.86 0.06 -12.22
CA ARG A 71 10.65 -0.66 -13.23
C ARG A 71 12.12 -0.30 -13.25
N ARG A 72 12.43 0.97 -13.00
CA ARG A 72 13.80 1.49 -13.01
C ARG A 72 14.51 1.30 -11.67
N GLU A 73 13.78 0.92 -10.62
CA GLU A 73 14.34 0.75 -9.29
C GLU A 73 15.01 -0.61 -9.14
N ARG A 74 16.35 -0.59 -9.21
CA ARG A 74 17.18 -1.79 -9.05
C ARG A 74 17.59 -1.95 -7.60
N GLY A 75 17.87 -3.19 -7.18
CA GLY A 75 18.36 -3.49 -5.83
C GLY A 75 17.26 -3.57 -4.76
N VAL A 76 16.00 -3.75 -5.16
CA VAL A 76 14.91 -4.03 -4.23
C VAL A 76 14.90 -5.54 -3.86
N GLU A 77 15.08 -5.82 -2.58
CA GLU A 77 15.07 -7.14 -1.97
C GLU A 77 13.71 -7.81 -2.15
N CYS A 78 13.74 -9.11 -2.47
CA CYS A 78 12.54 -9.92 -2.68
C CYS A 78 11.58 -9.38 -3.75
N CYS A 79 12.00 -8.41 -4.58
CA CYS A 79 11.18 -7.87 -5.66
C CYS A 79 10.72 -8.99 -6.60
N THR A 80 9.41 -9.16 -6.71
CA THR A 80 8.77 -10.17 -7.56
C THR A 80 8.16 -9.58 -8.82
N ARG A 81 7.90 -8.26 -8.82
CA ARG A 81 7.28 -7.56 -9.94
C ARG A 81 7.82 -6.14 -10.06
N GLN A 82 8.19 -5.78 -11.28
CA GLN A 82 8.53 -4.41 -11.66
C GLN A 82 7.29 -3.77 -12.28
N ALA A 83 6.87 -2.61 -11.77
CA ALA A 83 5.72 -1.89 -12.26
C ALA A 83 6.13 -0.76 -13.22
N GLU A 84 5.36 -0.61 -14.29
CA GLU A 84 5.53 0.44 -15.30
C GLU A 84 4.99 1.80 -14.80
N ASP A 85 5.47 2.88 -15.40
CA ASP A 85 5.00 4.24 -15.11
C ASP A 85 3.52 4.37 -15.52
N GLY A 86 2.67 4.86 -14.60
CA GLY A 86 1.22 4.95 -14.81
C GLY A 86 0.46 3.62 -14.71
N GLU A 87 1.14 2.51 -14.38
CA GLU A 87 0.49 1.22 -14.16
C GLU A 87 -0.50 1.30 -12.98
N ARG A 88 -1.64 0.62 -13.11
CA ARG A 88 -2.59 0.44 -12.03
C ARG A 88 -2.43 -0.92 -11.37
N ILE A 89 -2.21 -0.90 -10.05
CA ILE A 89 -2.03 -2.07 -9.21
C ILE A 89 -3.25 -2.23 -8.30
N SER A 90 -3.98 -3.33 -8.46
CA SER A 90 -5.09 -3.70 -7.57
C SER A 90 -4.60 -4.51 -6.36
N VAL A 91 -5.06 -4.13 -5.18
CA VAL A 91 -4.88 -4.85 -3.91
C VAL A 91 -6.26 -5.02 -3.26
N GLY A 92 -6.92 -6.14 -3.54
CA GLY A 92 -8.35 -6.27 -3.25
C GLY A 92 -9.15 -5.25 -4.06
N GLU A 93 -9.98 -4.46 -3.38
CA GLU A 93 -10.77 -3.37 -3.99
C GLU A 93 -10.00 -2.05 -4.12
N LEU A 94 -8.81 -1.95 -3.49
CA LEU A 94 -7.97 -0.76 -3.59
C LEU A 94 -7.23 -0.75 -4.91
N VAL A 95 -7.13 0.42 -5.54
CA VAL A 95 -6.38 0.63 -6.78
C VAL A 95 -5.33 1.70 -6.57
N PHE A 96 -4.07 1.34 -6.84
CA PHE A 96 -2.93 2.25 -6.79
C PHE A 96 -2.44 2.56 -8.19
N GLU A 97 -2.21 3.82 -8.51
CA GLU A 97 -1.50 4.24 -9.73
C GLU A 97 -0.02 4.50 -9.40
N VAL A 98 0.86 3.96 -10.23
CA VAL A 98 2.32 4.14 -10.10
C VAL A 98 2.71 5.48 -10.70
N VAL A 99 3.16 6.41 -9.87
CA VAL A 99 3.57 7.75 -10.28
C VAL A 99 5.10 7.83 -10.29
N PRO A 100 5.75 7.92 -11.46
CA PRO A 100 7.21 8.05 -11.51
C PRO A 100 7.66 9.36 -10.86
N SER A 101 8.72 9.27 -10.07
CA SER A 101 9.26 10.39 -9.29
C SER A 101 10.80 10.37 -9.22
N PRO A 102 11.50 10.21 -10.36
CA PRO A 102 12.95 10.09 -10.37
C PRO A 102 13.61 11.36 -9.82
N CYS A 103 14.36 11.23 -8.73
CA CYS A 103 15.09 12.33 -8.09
C CYS A 103 15.93 11.78 -6.91
N HIS A 104 15.25 11.37 -5.84
CA HIS A 104 15.89 10.82 -4.66
C HIS A 104 16.66 9.53 -4.97
N THR A 105 16.02 8.61 -5.69
CA THR A 105 16.67 7.56 -6.48
C THR A 105 16.18 7.63 -7.92
N GLN A 106 16.92 7.05 -8.86
CA GLN A 106 16.58 7.14 -10.29
C GLN A 106 15.29 6.39 -10.65
N GLY A 107 14.92 5.35 -9.90
CA GLY A 107 13.70 4.58 -10.12
C GLY A 107 12.62 4.80 -9.07
N HIS A 108 12.75 5.82 -8.21
CA HIS A 108 11.77 6.14 -7.19
C HIS A 108 10.37 6.32 -7.79
N VAL A 109 9.38 5.66 -7.21
CA VAL A 109 7.96 5.81 -7.54
C VAL A 109 7.15 6.17 -6.31
N MET A 110 6.09 6.94 -6.52
CA MET A 110 5.03 7.14 -5.54
C MET A 110 3.83 6.27 -5.91
N PHE A 111 3.00 5.90 -4.94
CA PHE A 111 1.77 5.15 -5.17
C PHE A 111 0.57 6.02 -4.82
N ALA A 112 -0.23 6.39 -5.83
CA ALA A 112 -1.45 7.16 -5.65
C ALA A 112 -2.64 6.21 -5.44
N LEU A 113 -3.24 6.22 -4.25
CA LEU A 113 -4.47 5.50 -3.95
C LEU A 113 -5.64 6.24 -4.61
N LEU A 114 -6.28 5.58 -5.59
CA LEU A 114 -7.42 6.14 -6.30
C LEU A 114 -8.71 5.88 -5.52
N ALA A 115 -9.62 6.85 -5.52
CA ALA A 115 -10.95 6.71 -4.92
C ALA A 115 -11.77 5.64 -5.65
N VAL A 116 -12.50 4.83 -4.90
CA VAL A 116 -13.32 3.73 -5.45
C VAL A 116 -14.62 4.25 -6.05
N ASP A 117 -15.16 5.33 -5.50
CA ASP A 117 -16.47 5.91 -5.81
C ASP A 117 -16.42 7.10 -6.77
N GLU A 118 -15.25 7.69 -7.00
CA GLU A 118 -15.09 8.89 -7.82
C GLU A 118 -13.89 8.79 -8.79
N PRO A 119 -14.13 8.57 -10.10
CA PRO A 119 -13.05 8.44 -11.09
C PRO A 119 -12.13 9.67 -11.12
N GLY A 120 -10.83 9.43 -10.99
CA GLY A 120 -9.79 10.47 -11.09
C GLY A 120 -9.48 11.19 -9.78
N ARG A 121 -10.23 10.95 -8.71
CA ARG A 121 -9.87 11.45 -7.37
C ARG A 121 -8.80 10.56 -6.74
N VAL A 122 -7.83 11.20 -6.07
CA VAL A 122 -6.77 10.53 -5.31
C VAL A 122 -7.07 10.71 -3.82
N ASP A 123 -7.21 9.60 -3.09
CA ASP A 123 -7.50 9.57 -1.65
C ASP A 123 -6.24 9.58 -0.78
N GLY A 124 -5.12 9.14 -1.35
CA GLY A 124 -3.84 9.14 -0.64
C GLY A 124 -2.67 9.02 -1.61
N LEU A 125 -1.52 9.52 -1.19
CA LEU A 125 -0.27 9.40 -1.94
C LEU A 125 0.84 8.92 -1.01
N PHE A 126 1.42 7.77 -1.33
CA PHE A 126 2.59 7.23 -0.65
C PHE A 126 3.82 7.75 -1.36
N THR A 127 4.44 8.78 -0.78
CA THR A 127 5.44 9.63 -1.46
C THR A 127 6.87 9.15 -1.34
N GLY A 128 7.15 8.16 -0.49
CA GLY A 128 8.52 7.77 -0.14
C GLY A 128 9.33 8.99 0.29
N ASP A 129 10.54 9.11 -0.27
CA ASP A 129 11.45 10.21 0.02
C ASP A 129 11.43 11.30 -1.05
N THR A 130 10.49 11.26 -2.00
CA THR A 130 10.32 12.37 -2.95
C THR A 130 9.73 13.61 -2.29
N LEU A 131 8.64 13.45 -1.52
CA LEU A 131 7.86 14.56 -0.97
C LEU A 131 7.55 14.35 0.51
N PHE A 132 7.80 15.39 1.31
CA PHE A 132 7.50 15.45 2.74
C PHE A 132 6.57 16.62 3.06
N CYS A 133 5.95 16.59 4.23
CA CYS A 133 5.27 17.77 4.78
C CYS A 133 6.28 18.91 4.99
N GLY A 134 6.25 19.92 4.12
CA GLY A 134 7.14 21.09 4.21
C GLY A 134 8.50 20.93 3.51
N GLY A 135 8.70 19.93 2.65
CA GLY A 135 9.95 19.77 1.90
C GLY A 135 9.96 18.60 0.92
N CYS A 136 11.13 18.34 0.34
CA CYS A 136 11.39 17.20 -0.54
C CYS A 136 12.68 16.49 -0.09
N GLY A 137 12.84 15.22 -0.45
CA GLY A 137 14.10 14.52 -0.17
C GLY A 137 15.25 15.04 -1.02
N ALA A 138 16.47 14.72 -0.58
CA ALA A 138 17.68 15.08 -1.30
C ALA A 138 17.77 14.31 -2.62
N PRO A 139 18.20 14.95 -3.73
CA PRO A 139 18.37 14.31 -5.03
C PRO A 139 19.70 13.54 -5.09
N PHE A 140 19.76 12.33 -4.51
CA PHE A 140 21.02 11.57 -4.50
C PHE A 140 21.38 10.98 -5.88
N GLU A 141 20.39 10.73 -6.75
CA GLU A 141 20.57 10.14 -8.08
C GLU A 141 19.88 10.96 -9.20
N GLY A 142 19.55 12.22 -8.89
CA GLY A 142 18.85 13.17 -9.76
C GLY A 142 19.77 14.11 -10.54
#